data_AF-A0A945F370-F1
#
_entry.id   AF-A0A945F370-F1
#
_cell.length_a   1.000
_cell.length_b   1.000
_cell.length_c   1.000
_cell.angle_alpha   90.00
_cell.angle_beta   90.00
_cell.angle_gamma   90.00
#
_symmetry.space_group_name_H-M   'P 1'
#
loop_
_entity.id
_entity.type
_entity.pdbx_description
1 polymer ?
#
loop_
_entity_poly.entity_id
_entity_poly.type
_entity_poly.pdbx_seq_one_letter_code
_entity_poly.pdbx_strand_id
1 'polypeptide(L)'
;FGAIVGERGNVDASSFYLPGLKEDSRSELYAESYEPMTGGVTDFITFISPEDLSAAESRIKDELIKGAVEELRGAVNKKTELVEGTTVYTLLEGDGAVKTGEVQFEIPSELEGTELTEFTVTGNVDISGVYYEHDQMLEILKNELLVKKSPRKELLRINEDSTSYRIFEWDEYSGKIKLTANIKGIEQFSIDPDKESGQKLLQKIRDHIAGKDIEDAKSFIQNLPEVNKVEIDSWPAWAPTVPNIPDNIEFEIRDAVSVGE
;
A
#
# COMPACT_ATOMS: atom_id res chain seq x y z
N PHE A 1 9.22 52.83 17.37
CA PHE A 1 8.71 51.50 17.06
C PHE A 1 9.17 50.55 18.16
N GLY A 2 8.31 50.27 19.13
CA GLY A 2 8.63 49.38 20.25
C GLY A 2 8.31 47.94 19.86
N ALA A 3 9.29 47.05 19.92
CA ALA A 3 9.04 45.62 19.82
C ALA A 3 8.31 45.14 21.07
N ILE A 4 7.36 44.21 20.92
CA ILE A 4 6.70 43.56 22.06
C ILE A 4 7.75 42.72 22.77
N VAL A 5 8.22 43.16 23.94
CA VAL A 5 9.32 42.52 24.67
C VAL A 5 8.81 41.35 25.53
N GLY A 6 7.51 41.33 25.88
CA GLY A 6 6.89 40.19 26.56
C GLY A 6 7.58 39.85 27.87
N GLU A 7 7.71 38.55 28.17
CA GLU A 7 8.48 38.07 29.34
C GLU A 7 9.94 38.52 29.35
N ARG A 8 10.54 38.83 28.18
CA ARG A 8 11.91 39.36 28.10
C ARG A 8 12.02 40.80 28.63
N GLY A 9 10.88 41.46 28.86
CA GLY A 9 10.80 42.77 29.48
C GLY A 9 10.73 42.71 31.01
N ASN A 10 10.60 41.51 31.59
CA ASN A 10 10.72 41.31 33.02
C ASN A 10 12.18 41.55 33.43
N VAL A 11 12.37 42.22 34.56
CA VAL A 11 13.70 42.55 35.09
C VAL A 11 13.91 41.77 36.36
N ASP A 12 14.98 40.97 36.39
CA ASP A 12 15.36 40.25 37.59
C ASP A 12 15.73 41.22 38.72
N ALA A 13 15.70 40.72 39.95
CA ALA A 13 16.13 41.47 41.14
C ALA A 13 17.52 42.08 40.91
N SER A 14 17.57 43.41 40.85
CA SER A 14 18.77 44.15 40.46
C SER A 14 18.78 45.55 41.09
N SER A 15 19.99 46.12 41.17
CA SER A 15 20.22 47.46 41.68
C SER A 15 20.29 48.46 40.51
N PHE A 16 19.45 49.48 40.56
CA PHE A 16 19.37 50.55 39.57
C PHE A 16 20.11 51.78 40.06
N TYR A 17 20.96 52.34 39.21
CA TYR A 17 21.71 53.56 39.47
C TYR A 17 21.37 54.62 38.42
N LEU A 18 21.43 55.90 38.82
CA LEU A 18 21.19 57.01 37.90
C LEU A 18 22.47 57.30 37.09
N PRO A 19 22.48 57.12 35.76
CA PRO A 19 23.67 57.27 34.93
C PRO A 19 24.20 58.72 34.88
N GLY A 20 23.41 59.71 35.31
CA GLY A 20 23.82 61.12 35.40
C GLY A 20 24.62 61.50 36.65
N LEU A 21 24.76 60.62 37.65
CA LEU A 21 25.50 60.90 38.89
C LEU A 21 26.98 60.48 38.77
N LYS A 22 27.86 61.12 39.55
CA LYS A 22 29.27 60.72 39.71
C LYS A 22 29.36 59.41 40.50
N GLU A 23 30.42 58.62 40.29
CA GLU A 23 30.58 57.28 40.87
C GLU A 23 30.37 57.25 42.40
N ASP A 24 30.97 58.20 43.13
CA ASP A 24 30.82 58.32 44.59
C ASP A 24 29.36 58.53 45.03
N SER A 25 28.57 59.25 44.22
CA SER A 25 27.15 59.52 44.52
C SER A 25 26.23 58.38 44.08
N ARG A 26 26.68 57.49 43.19
CA ARG A 26 25.92 56.30 42.77
C ARG A 26 25.92 55.22 43.85
N SER A 27 26.96 55.16 44.69
CA SER A 27 26.98 54.28 45.87
C SER A 27 26.08 54.74 47.01
N GLU A 28 25.75 56.03 47.08
CA GLU A 28 24.89 56.59 48.13
C GLU A 28 23.41 56.66 47.71
N LEU A 29 23.13 56.78 46.40
CA LEU A 29 21.79 56.88 45.87
C LEU A 29 21.56 55.85 44.75
N TYR A 30 21.08 54.68 45.16
CA TYR A 30 20.64 53.60 44.27
C TYR A 30 19.24 53.13 44.69
N ALA A 31 18.55 52.47 43.77
CA ALA A 31 17.30 51.76 44.07
C ALA A 31 17.56 50.27 43.95
N GLU A 32 17.11 49.49 44.93
CA GLU A 32 17.20 48.03 44.90
C GLU A 32 15.82 47.41 44.70
N SER A 33 15.75 46.44 43.80
CA SER A 33 14.59 45.58 43.64
C SER A 33 14.96 44.19 44.16
N TYR A 34 14.33 43.78 45.25
CA TYR A 34 14.60 42.48 45.92
C TYR A 34 13.78 41.32 45.34
N GLU A 35 12.75 41.61 44.57
CA GLU A 35 11.90 40.63 43.89
C GLU A 35 11.89 40.93 42.39
N PRO A 36 11.87 39.90 41.52
CA PRO A 36 11.83 40.11 40.08
C PRO A 36 10.59 40.92 39.69
N MET A 37 10.79 41.96 38.90
CA MET A 37 9.71 42.75 38.33
C MET A 37 9.02 41.92 37.24
N THR A 38 7.85 41.38 37.57
CA THR A 38 7.00 40.60 36.66
C THR A 38 5.85 41.48 36.18
N GLY A 39 5.66 41.55 34.87
CA GLY A 39 4.62 42.39 34.26
C GLY A 39 4.64 42.42 32.74
N GLY A 40 5.76 42.02 32.13
CA GLY A 40 5.83 41.69 30.72
C GLY A 40 5.14 40.35 30.46
N VAL A 41 3.89 40.38 30.04
CA VAL A 41 3.17 39.22 29.53
C VAL A 41 3.08 39.35 28.01
N THR A 42 3.48 38.31 27.28
CA THR A 42 3.20 38.22 25.85
C THR A 42 1.83 37.58 25.70
N ASP A 43 0.82 38.38 25.39
CA ASP A 43 -0.50 37.84 25.06
C ASP A 43 -0.53 37.52 23.57
N PHE A 44 -0.82 36.26 23.23
CA PHE A 44 -0.96 35.82 21.86
C PHE A 44 -2.43 35.64 21.56
N ILE A 45 -2.97 36.54 20.75
CA ILE A 45 -4.33 36.40 20.22
C ILE A 45 -4.23 35.60 18.93
N THR A 46 -4.74 34.36 18.96
CA THR A 46 -4.89 33.53 17.76
C THR A 46 -6.21 33.90 17.09
N PHE A 47 -6.15 34.29 15.82
CA PHE A 47 -7.32 34.51 15.00
C PHE A 47 -7.38 33.46 13.88
N ILE A 48 -8.59 33.15 13.44
CA ILE A 48 -8.79 32.29 12.27
C ILE A 48 -8.42 33.08 11.02
N SER A 49 -7.43 32.56 10.27
CA SER A 49 -7.01 33.15 9.01
C SER A 49 -7.85 32.64 7.83
N PRO A 50 -7.90 33.38 6.71
CA PRO A 50 -8.51 32.90 5.46
C PRO A 50 -7.89 31.58 4.97
N GLU A 51 -6.58 31.41 5.19
CA GLU A 51 -5.86 30.19 4.87
C GLU A 51 -6.35 29.00 5.69
N ASP A 52 -6.67 29.20 6.97
CA ASP A 52 -7.23 28.16 7.84
C ASP A 52 -8.62 27.73 7.38
N LEU A 53 -9.45 28.68 6.93
CA LEU A 53 -10.77 28.38 6.37
C LEU A 53 -10.65 27.55 5.08
N SER A 54 -9.75 27.92 4.17
CA SER A 54 -9.51 27.16 2.93
C SER A 54 -8.94 25.76 3.20
N ALA A 55 -8.05 25.64 4.18
CA ALA A 55 -7.52 24.35 4.61
C ALA A 55 -8.62 23.48 5.26
N ALA A 56 -9.52 24.09 6.04
CA ALA A 56 -10.66 23.42 6.63
C ALA A 56 -11.65 22.92 5.57
N GLU A 57 -11.93 23.69 4.52
CA GLU A 57 -12.75 23.24 3.38
C GLU A 57 -12.19 22.00 2.69
N SER A 58 -10.87 21.98 2.47
CA SER A 58 -10.22 20.84 1.82
C SER A 58 -10.22 19.63 2.75
N ARG A 59 -9.91 19.83 4.03
CA ARG A 59 -9.89 18.76 5.04
C ARG A 59 -11.27 18.15 5.24
N ILE A 60 -12.33 18.96 5.36
CA ILE A 60 -13.68 18.43 5.57
C ILE A 60 -14.17 17.64 4.36
N LYS A 61 -13.87 18.07 3.14
CA LYS A 61 -14.20 17.30 1.93
C LYS A 61 -13.55 15.92 1.96
N ASP A 62 -12.26 15.86 2.26
CA ASP A 62 -11.51 14.61 2.33
C ASP A 62 -12.01 13.71 3.48
N GLU A 63 -12.28 14.28 4.65
CA GLU A 63 -12.78 13.55 5.81
C GLU A 63 -14.20 13.03 5.61
N LEU A 64 -15.10 13.83 5.02
CA LEU A 64 -16.46 13.42 4.68
C LEU A 64 -16.46 12.26 3.68
N ILE A 65 -15.64 12.34 2.62
CA ILE A 65 -15.55 11.27 1.62
C ILE A 65 -15.00 10.00 2.27
N LYS A 66 -13.93 10.10 3.06
CA LYS A 66 -13.34 8.94 3.76
C LYS A 66 -14.33 8.31 4.74
N GLY A 67 -14.97 9.13 5.58
CA GLY A 67 -15.94 8.66 6.56
C GLY A 67 -17.13 7.99 5.90
N ALA A 68 -17.67 8.58 4.84
CA ALA A 68 -18.79 8.01 4.11
C ALA A 68 -18.41 6.67 3.44
N VAL A 69 -17.21 6.56 2.85
CA VAL A 69 -16.73 5.28 2.27
C VAL A 69 -16.62 4.19 3.36
N GLU A 70 -16.12 4.52 4.55
CA GLU A 70 -16.09 3.59 5.68
C GLU A 70 -17.50 3.18 6.13
N GLU A 71 -18.47 4.10 6.13
CA GLU A 71 -19.86 3.77 6.43
C GLU A 71 -20.47 2.83 5.37
N LEU A 72 -20.19 3.05 4.09
CA LEU A 72 -20.58 2.14 3.01
C LEU A 72 -19.97 0.75 3.20
N ARG A 73 -18.66 0.66 3.51
CA ARG A 73 -18.00 -0.60 3.85
C ARG A 73 -18.70 -1.29 5.02
N GLY A 74 -18.98 -0.54 6.08
CA GLY A 74 -19.71 -1.02 7.24
C GLY A 74 -21.10 -1.55 6.89
N ALA A 75 -21.84 -0.88 6.01
CA ALA A 75 -23.15 -1.32 5.54
C ALA A 75 -23.07 -2.63 4.73
N VAL A 76 -22.05 -2.77 3.86
CA VAL A 76 -21.81 -4.00 3.11
C VAL A 76 -21.42 -5.15 4.05
N ASN A 77 -20.54 -4.91 5.02
CA ASN A 77 -20.14 -5.92 6.00
C ASN A 77 -21.31 -6.39 6.85
N LYS A 78 -22.16 -5.48 7.34
CA LYS A 78 -23.40 -5.84 8.04
C LYS A 78 -24.32 -6.70 7.18
N LYS A 79 -24.40 -6.41 5.87
CA LYS A 79 -25.18 -7.23 4.95
C LYS A 79 -24.60 -8.63 4.82
N THR A 80 -23.28 -8.77 4.74
CA THR A 80 -22.59 -10.08 4.77
C THR A 80 -22.92 -10.86 6.03
N GLU A 81 -22.87 -10.22 7.21
CA GLU A 81 -23.22 -10.87 8.49
C GLU A 81 -24.69 -11.31 8.57
N LEU A 82 -25.60 -10.57 7.91
CA LEU A 82 -27.03 -10.86 7.89
C LEU A 82 -27.41 -12.00 6.94
N VAL A 83 -26.57 -12.32 5.96
CA VAL A 83 -26.81 -13.46 5.08
C VAL A 83 -26.33 -14.73 5.78
N GLU A 84 -27.26 -15.60 6.16
CA GLU A 84 -26.94 -16.94 6.66
C GLU A 84 -26.25 -17.75 5.54
N GLY A 85 -24.91 -17.74 5.52
CA GLY A 85 -24.12 -18.45 4.52
C GLY A 85 -22.62 -18.12 4.57
N THR A 86 -21.87 -18.72 3.65
CA THR A 86 -20.43 -18.46 3.45
C THR A 86 -20.19 -17.31 2.46
N THR A 87 -21.26 -16.70 1.94
CA THR A 87 -21.18 -15.67 0.91
C THR A 87 -20.64 -14.36 1.48
N VAL A 88 -19.40 -14.02 1.07
CA VAL A 88 -18.76 -12.76 1.45
C VAL A 88 -19.04 -11.70 0.40
N TYR A 89 -19.76 -10.63 0.78
CA TYR A 89 -19.86 -9.43 -0.05
C TYR A 89 -18.74 -8.47 0.27
N THR A 90 -18.18 -7.85 -0.77
CA THR A 90 -17.11 -6.86 -0.65
C THR A 90 -17.48 -5.63 -1.47
N LEU A 91 -17.18 -4.45 -0.93
CA LEU A 91 -17.34 -3.19 -1.65
C LEU A 91 -16.35 -3.17 -2.83
N LEU A 92 -16.81 -2.76 -4.02
CA LEU A 92 -15.91 -2.52 -5.13
C LEU A 92 -15.12 -1.25 -4.84
N GLU A 93 -13.83 -1.43 -4.64
CA GLU A 93 -12.89 -0.36 -4.37
C GLU A 93 -11.95 -0.21 -5.55
N GLY A 94 -11.78 1.03 -5.99
CA GLY A 94 -11.00 1.35 -7.17
C GLY A 94 -11.36 2.73 -7.70
N ASP A 95 -10.53 3.20 -8.62
CA ASP A 95 -10.78 4.45 -9.32
C ASP A 95 -12.13 4.39 -10.05
N GLY A 96 -13.01 5.35 -9.75
CA GLY A 96 -14.38 5.43 -10.28
C GLY A 96 -15.39 4.44 -9.69
N ALA A 97 -15.08 3.75 -8.58
CA ALA A 97 -15.96 2.74 -7.97
C ALA A 97 -17.02 3.30 -7.03
N VAL A 98 -16.68 4.39 -6.37
CA VAL A 98 -17.60 5.15 -5.55
C VAL A 98 -17.96 6.42 -6.31
N LYS A 99 -19.25 6.59 -6.59
CA LYS A 99 -19.78 7.84 -7.12
C LYS A 99 -20.05 8.77 -5.95
N THR A 100 -19.26 9.83 -5.87
CA THR A 100 -19.45 10.92 -4.92
C THR A 100 -20.40 11.94 -5.54
N GLY A 101 -21.50 12.23 -4.86
CA GLY A 101 -22.41 13.31 -5.17
C GLY A 101 -21.85 14.68 -4.77
N GLU A 102 -22.75 15.66 -4.68
CA GLU A 102 -22.37 17.01 -4.26
C GLU A 102 -22.10 17.05 -2.75
N VAL A 103 -20.92 17.55 -2.36
CA VAL A 103 -20.56 17.73 -0.94
C VAL A 103 -21.16 19.06 -0.50
N GLN A 104 -22.14 19.01 0.40
CA GLN A 104 -22.76 20.19 1.00
C GLN A 104 -22.16 20.42 2.37
N PHE A 105 -21.49 21.55 2.57
CA PHE A 105 -20.95 21.93 3.87
C PHE A 105 -21.13 23.44 4.05
N GLU A 106 -21.34 23.85 5.29
CA GLU A 106 -21.50 25.26 5.63
C GLU A 106 -20.39 25.65 6.60
N ILE A 107 -19.54 26.57 6.16
CA ILE A 107 -18.58 27.25 7.03
C ILE A 107 -19.08 28.69 7.21
N PRO A 108 -19.46 29.08 8.44
CA PRO A 108 -19.85 30.45 8.70
C PRO A 108 -18.70 31.41 8.38
N SER A 109 -18.89 32.31 7.41
CA SER A 109 -17.90 33.34 7.05
C SER A 109 -17.61 34.32 8.20
N GLU A 110 -18.49 34.36 9.20
CA GLU A 110 -18.32 35.13 10.44
C GLU A 110 -17.15 34.64 11.30
N LEU A 111 -16.58 33.46 11.01
CA LEU A 111 -15.43 32.92 11.72
C LEU A 111 -14.12 33.62 11.35
N GLU A 112 -14.04 34.28 10.19
CA GLU A 112 -12.82 34.97 9.74
C GLU A 112 -12.45 36.11 10.68
N GLY A 113 -11.23 36.08 11.22
CA GLY A 113 -10.75 37.10 12.15
C GLY A 113 -11.34 37.04 13.56
N THR A 114 -12.11 35.99 13.89
CA THR A 114 -12.55 35.75 15.27
C THR A 114 -11.43 35.15 16.11
N GLU A 115 -11.37 35.55 17.38
CA GLU A 115 -10.40 35.05 18.38
C GLU A 115 -10.85 33.67 18.90
N LEU A 116 -10.86 32.67 18.02
CA LEU A 116 -11.21 31.29 18.34
C LEU A 116 -10.04 30.36 18.00
N THR A 117 -9.72 29.45 18.92
CA THR A 117 -8.68 28.43 18.72
C THR A 117 -9.21 27.20 17.98
N GLU A 118 -10.51 26.92 18.07
CA GLU A 118 -11.17 25.76 17.49
C GLU A 118 -12.57 26.15 16.97
N PHE A 119 -12.99 25.56 15.86
CA PHE A 119 -14.33 25.72 15.32
C PHE A 119 -14.84 24.38 14.76
N THR A 120 -16.15 24.20 14.78
CA THR A 120 -16.79 22.98 14.26
C THR A 120 -17.43 23.29 12.91
N VAL A 121 -17.16 22.44 11.93
CA VAL A 121 -17.80 22.48 10.61
C VAL A 121 -18.62 21.22 10.42
N THR A 122 -19.84 21.38 9.90
CA THR A 122 -20.73 20.27 9.58
C THR A 122 -21.00 20.24 8.08
N GLY A 123 -21.01 19.03 7.51
CA GLY A 123 -21.35 18.83 6.12
C GLY A 123 -21.95 17.46 5.89
N ASN A 124 -22.62 17.33 4.75
CA ASN A 124 -23.27 16.13 4.26
C ASN A 124 -22.70 15.79 2.88
N VAL A 125 -22.54 14.49 2.62
CA VAL A 125 -22.14 14.00 1.31
C VAL A 125 -22.99 12.79 0.94
N ASP A 126 -23.55 12.81 -0.25
CA ASP A 126 -24.21 11.65 -0.83
C ASP A 126 -23.16 10.81 -1.56
N ILE A 127 -23.04 9.54 -1.21
CA ILE A 127 -22.19 8.61 -1.96
C ILE A 127 -22.94 7.35 -2.33
N SER A 128 -22.60 6.79 -3.48
CA SER A 128 -23.11 5.49 -3.92
C SER A 128 -21.96 4.62 -4.41
N GLY A 129 -22.05 3.33 -4.11
CA GLY A 129 -21.04 2.35 -4.49
C GLY A 129 -21.71 1.04 -4.85
N VAL A 130 -20.96 0.17 -5.53
CA VAL A 130 -21.42 -1.17 -5.89
C VAL A 130 -20.60 -2.19 -5.13
N TYR A 131 -21.28 -3.22 -4.63
CA TYR A 131 -20.67 -4.35 -3.97
C TYR A 131 -20.82 -5.59 -4.86
N TYR A 132 -19.95 -6.56 -4.65
CA TYR A 132 -19.95 -7.83 -5.38
C TYR A 132 -19.73 -8.99 -4.42
N GLU A 133 -20.06 -10.20 -4.87
CA GLU A 133 -19.74 -11.43 -4.14
C GLU A 133 -18.28 -11.81 -4.42
N HIS A 134 -17.48 -11.83 -3.36
CA HIS A 134 -16.03 -12.01 -3.43
C HIS A 134 -15.66 -13.30 -4.15
N ASP A 135 -16.27 -14.42 -3.76
CA ASP A 135 -15.90 -15.74 -4.25
C ASP A 135 -16.26 -15.93 -5.72
N GLN A 136 -17.42 -15.43 -6.17
CA GLN A 136 -17.80 -15.46 -7.58
C GLN A 136 -16.86 -14.63 -8.45
N MET A 137 -16.48 -13.43 -7.99
CA MET A 137 -15.53 -12.60 -8.74
C MET A 137 -14.18 -13.29 -8.85
N LEU A 138 -13.73 -13.87 -7.74
CA LEU A 138 -12.46 -14.58 -7.66
C LEU A 138 -12.45 -15.85 -8.53
N GLU A 139 -13.56 -16.56 -8.65
CA GLU A 139 -13.72 -17.69 -9.57
C GLU A 139 -13.64 -17.26 -11.05
N ILE A 140 -14.29 -16.14 -11.41
CA ILE A 140 -14.19 -15.57 -12.77
C ILE A 140 -12.73 -15.21 -13.09
N LEU A 141 -12.03 -14.55 -12.16
CA LEU A 141 -10.62 -14.19 -12.32
C LEU A 141 -9.71 -15.43 -12.41
N LYS A 142 -9.98 -16.46 -11.60
CA LYS A 142 -9.31 -17.78 -11.66
C LYS A 142 -9.43 -18.39 -13.04
N ASN A 143 -10.64 -18.45 -13.58
CA ASN A 143 -10.92 -19.04 -14.88
C ASN A 143 -10.23 -18.27 -16.03
N GLU A 144 -10.29 -16.94 -16.01
CA GLU A 144 -9.58 -16.11 -16.98
C GLU A 144 -8.06 -16.32 -16.94
N LEU A 145 -7.49 -16.48 -15.74
CA LEU A 145 -6.05 -16.72 -15.58
C LEU A 145 -5.65 -18.11 -16.08
N LEU A 146 -6.50 -19.13 -15.89
CA LEU A 146 -6.30 -20.46 -16.46
C LEU A 146 -6.37 -20.47 -17.99
N VAL A 147 -7.27 -19.68 -18.59
CA VAL A 147 -7.38 -19.56 -20.06
C VAL A 147 -6.18 -18.86 -20.66
N LYS A 148 -5.62 -17.84 -19.99
CA LYS A 148 -4.47 -17.06 -20.47
C LYS A 148 -3.11 -17.64 -20.07
N LYS A 149 -3.11 -18.77 -19.36
CA LYS A 149 -1.91 -19.45 -18.87
C LYS A 149 -0.95 -19.80 -20.00
N SER A 150 0.35 -19.63 -19.74
CA SER A 150 1.38 -20.05 -20.68
C SER A 150 1.38 -21.57 -20.85
N PRO A 151 1.42 -22.14 -22.07
CA PRO A 151 1.39 -23.60 -22.30
C PRO A 151 2.52 -24.40 -21.64
N ARG A 152 3.58 -23.71 -21.16
CA ARG A 152 4.78 -24.32 -20.56
C ARG A 152 4.84 -24.27 -19.04
N LYS A 153 3.92 -23.53 -18.41
CA LYS A 153 3.95 -23.29 -16.98
C LYS A 153 2.65 -23.72 -16.35
N GLU A 154 2.69 -24.11 -15.08
CA GLU A 154 1.56 -24.43 -14.25
C GLU A 154 1.31 -23.35 -13.21
N LEU A 155 0.04 -23.03 -13.00
CA LEU A 155 -0.34 -22.08 -11.96
C LEU A 155 -0.24 -22.81 -10.62
N LEU A 156 0.76 -22.46 -9.82
CA LEU A 156 1.01 -23.06 -8.51
C LEU A 156 0.05 -22.49 -7.48
N ARG A 157 -0.09 -21.16 -7.47
CA ARG A 157 -0.93 -20.44 -6.51
C ARG A 157 -1.39 -19.12 -7.10
N ILE A 158 -2.55 -18.66 -6.67
CA ILE A 158 -3.04 -17.32 -6.96
C ILE A 158 -2.84 -16.46 -5.73
N ASN A 159 -2.31 -15.25 -5.94
CA ASN A 159 -2.26 -14.25 -4.89
C ASN A 159 -3.58 -13.47 -4.91
N GLU A 160 -4.51 -13.90 -4.08
CA GLU A 160 -5.86 -13.31 -3.99
C GLU A 160 -5.80 -11.84 -3.54
N ASP A 161 -4.84 -11.50 -2.65
CA ASP A 161 -4.60 -10.14 -2.15
C ASP A 161 -4.00 -9.18 -3.21
N SER A 162 -3.53 -9.72 -4.34
CA SER A 162 -2.94 -8.90 -5.41
C SER A 162 -3.98 -8.28 -6.36
N THR A 163 -5.26 -8.45 -6.05
CA THR A 163 -6.34 -8.05 -6.93
C THR A 163 -6.54 -6.53 -6.90
N SER A 164 -6.57 -5.90 -8.07
CA SER A 164 -6.91 -4.47 -8.20
C SER A 164 -7.93 -4.27 -9.29
N TYR A 165 -8.84 -3.33 -9.05
CA TYR A 165 -9.96 -3.03 -9.93
C TYR A 165 -9.87 -1.59 -10.42
N ARG A 166 -10.14 -1.40 -11.72
CA ARG A 166 -10.33 -0.08 -12.32
C ARG A 166 -11.61 -0.08 -13.12
N ILE A 167 -12.50 0.86 -12.84
CA ILE A 167 -13.73 0.94 -13.61
C ILE A 167 -13.50 1.74 -14.87
N PHE A 168 -13.97 1.18 -15.98
CA PHE A 168 -13.85 1.77 -17.30
C PHE A 168 -15.13 2.51 -17.68
N GLU A 169 -16.29 1.91 -17.39
CA GLU A 169 -17.57 2.44 -17.84
C GLU A 169 -18.73 2.00 -16.92
N TRP A 170 -19.63 2.95 -16.65
CA TRP A 170 -20.91 2.71 -16.00
C TRP A 170 -22.00 2.83 -17.05
N ASP A 171 -22.64 1.73 -17.40
CA ASP A 171 -23.84 1.75 -18.23
C ASP A 171 -25.06 1.81 -17.31
N GLU A 172 -25.55 3.02 -17.05
CA GLU A 172 -26.72 3.27 -16.20
C GLU A 172 -28.01 2.72 -16.80
N TYR A 173 -28.09 2.55 -18.12
CA TYR A 173 -29.28 2.03 -18.79
C TYR A 173 -29.39 0.51 -18.62
N SER A 174 -28.27 -0.21 -18.74
CA SER A 174 -28.26 -1.67 -18.57
C SER A 174 -27.95 -2.13 -17.15
N GLY A 175 -27.55 -1.22 -16.26
CA GLY A 175 -27.12 -1.54 -14.89
C GLY A 175 -25.82 -2.34 -14.85
N LYS A 176 -25.00 -2.26 -15.91
CA LYS A 176 -23.75 -3.03 -16.04
C LYS A 176 -22.56 -2.13 -15.82
N ILE A 177 -21.53 -2.69 -15.18
CA ILE A 177 -20.26 -2.02 -14.95
C ILE A 177 -19.20 -2.76 -15.75
N LYS A 178 -18.47 -2.02 -16.57
CA LYS A 178 -17.28 -2.53 -17.25
C LYS A 178 -16.07 -2.15 -16.42
N LEU A 179 -15.38 -3.15 -15.91
CA LEU A 179 -14.16 -2.98 -15.13
C LEU A 179 -12.99 -3.76 -15.73
N THR A 180 -11.79 -3.29 -15.45
CA THR A 180 -10.54 -4.01 -15.68
C THR A 180 -10.04 -4.50 -14.33
N ALA A 181 -9.86 -5.80 -14.20
CA ALA A 181 -9.29 -6.43 -13.01
C ALA A 181 -7.88 -6.94 -13.33
N ASN A 182 -6.96 -6.73 -12.40
CA ASN A 182 -5.63 -7.33 -12.44
C ASN A 182 -5.50 -8.30 -11.27
N ILE A 183 -5.00 -9.49 -11.54
CA ILE A 183 -4.70 -10.52 -10.54
C ILE A 183 -3.35 -11.16 -10.87
N LYS A 184 -2.54 -11.45 -9.86
CA LYS A 184 -1.23 -12.10 -10.04
C LYS A 184 -1.31 -13.58 -9.68
N GLY A 185 -0.93 -14.42 -10.63
CA GLY A 185 -0.67 -15.85 -10.42
C GLY A 185 0.82 -16.12 -10.27
N ILE A 186 1.17 -17.05 -9.37
CA ILE A 186 2.51 -17.62 -9.28
C ILE A 186 2.54 -18.84 -10.20
N GLU A 187 3.35 -18.75 -11.25
CA GLU A 187 3.55 -19.84 -12.20
C GLU A 187 4.85 -20.60 -11.90
N GLN A 188 4.82 -21.93 -12.03
CA GLN A 188 5.99 -22.81 -11.97
C GLN A 188 6.14 -23.55 -13.30
N PHE A 189 7.37 -23.89 -13.70
CA PHE A 189 7.57 -24.76 -14.84
C PHE A 189 7.14 -26.19 -14.51
N SER A 190 6.32 -26.79 -15.37
CA SER A 190 5.92 -28.18 -15.21
C SER A 190 6.87 -29.07 -15.99
N ILE A 191 7.78 -29.72 -15.26
CA ILE A 191 8.72 -30.72 -15.81
C ILE A 191 8.09 -32.12 -15.76
N ASP A 192 6.84 -32.21 -15.32
CA ASP A 192 6.08 -33.46 -15.16
C ASP A 192 6.13 -34.33 -16.44
N PRO A 193 6.71 -35.55 -16.37
CA PRO A 193 6.88 -36.42 -17.52
C PRO A 193 5.55 -36.96 -18.06
N ASP A 194 4.47 -36.86 -17.28
CA ASP A 194 3.13 -37.26 -17.71
C ASP A 194 2.41 -36.16 -18.50
N LYS A 195 2.95 -34.94 -18.52
CA LYS A 195 2.37 -33.80 -19.24
C LYS A 195 3.10 -33.53 -20.56
N GLU A 196 2.34 -33.16 -21.60
CA GLU A 196 2.88 -32.89 -22.94
C GLU A 196 4.01 -31.83 -22.93
N SER A 197 3.89 -30.82 -22.08
CA SER A 197 4.91 -29.77 -21.90
C SER A 197 6.21 -30.30 -21.29
N GLY A 198 6.12 -31.18 -20.30
CA GLY A 198 7.27 -31.82 -19.66
C GLY A 198 7.95 -32.80 -20.60
N GLN A 199 7.19 -33.64 -21.32
CA GLN A 199 7.72 -34.55 -22.34
C GLN A 199 8.51 -33.82 -23.43
N LYS A 200 7.98 -32.70 -23.94
CA LYS A 200 8.68 -31.87 -24.93
C LYS A 200 9.97 -31.27 -24.39
N LEU A 201 9.99 -30.87 -23.11
CA LEU A 201 11.19 -30.34 -22.46
C LEU A 201 12.23 -31.44 -22.27
N LEU A 202 11.84 -32.58 -21.68
CA LEU A 202 12.71 -33.73 -21.46
C LEU A 202 13.28 -34.27 -22.78
N GLN A 203 12.47 -34.32 -23.84
CA GLN A 203 12.96 -34.72 -25.15
C GLN A 203 14.02 -33.76 -25.69
N LYS A 204 13.81 -32.44 -25.57
CA LYS A 204 14.83 -31.45 -25.97
C LYS A 204 16.11 -31.57 -25.16
N ILE A 205 15.99 -31.88 -23.87
CA ILE A 205 17.14 -32.12 -23.01
C ILE A 205 17.87 -33.37 -23.50
N ARG A 206 17.18 -34.49 -23.70
CA ARG A 206 17.73 -35.74 -24.26
C ARG A 206 18.51 -35.49 -25.56
N ASP A 207 17.88 -34.83 -26.52
CA ASP A 207 18.46 -34.57 -27.83
C ASP A 207 19.73 -33.71 -27.75
N HIS A 208 19.81 -32.81 -26.76
CA HIS A 208 20.94 -31.92 -26.62
C HIS A 208 22.11 -32.55 -25.84
N ILE A 209 21.82 -33.40 -24.85
CA ILE A 209 22.85 -34.02 -23.99
C ILE A 209 23.38 -35.34 -24.52
N ALA A 210 22.65 -36.01 -25.44
CA ALA A 210 23.09 -37.27 -26.03
C ALA A 210 24.50 -37.14 -26.64
N GLY A 211 25.42 -38.00 -26.21
CA GLY A 211 26.80 -38.02 -26.69
C GLY A 211 27.73 -36.94 -26.14
N LYS A 212 27.25 -36.05 -25.27
CA LYS A 212 28.09 -35.06 -24.58
C LYS A 212 28.81 -35.65 -23.39
N ASP A 213 29.90 -35.02 -22.98
CA ASP A 213 30.54 -35.29 -21.70
C ASP A 213 29.58 -34.99 -20.54
N ILE A 214 29.70 -35.74 -19.44
CA ILE A 214 28.81 -35.62 -18.28
C ILE A 214 28.87 -34.19 -17.69
N GLU A 215 30.06 -33.58 -17.66
CA GLU A 215 30.22 -32.20 -17.15
C GLU A 215 29.49 -31.17 -18.03
N ASP A 216 29.60 -31.32 -19.36
CA ASP A 216 28.92 -30.45 -20.33
C ASP A 216 27.41 -30.62 -20.27
N ALA A 217 26.94 -31.87 -20.19
CA ALA A 217 25.52 -32.18 -20.03
C ALA A 217 24.98 -31.58 -18.73
N LYS A 218 25.71 -31.73 -17.62
CA LYS A 218 25.34 -31.16 -16.31
C LYS A 218 25.27 -29.64 -16.39
N SER A 219 26.28 -28.99 -16.96
CA SER A 219 26.32 -27.54 -17.12
C SER A 219 25.15 -27.03 -17.97
N PHE A 220 24.83 -27.70 -19.07
CA PHE A 220 23.69 -27.36 -19.91
C PHE A 220 22.37 -27.42 -19.13
N ILE A 221 22.10 -28.53 -18.46
CA ILE A 221 20.85 -28.74 -17.71
C ILE A 221 20.75 -27.75 -16.53
N GLN A 222 21.85 -27.52 -15.81
CA GLN A 222 21.90 -26.61 -14.67
C GLN A 222 21.65 -25.14 -15.05
N ASN A 223 21.89 -24.76 -16.32
CA ASN A 223 21.64 -23.42 -16.85
C ASN A 223 20.19 -23.23 -17.35
N LEU A 224 19.36 -24.27 -17.36
CA LEU A 224 17.95 -24.15 -17.74
C LEU A 224 17.17 -23.43 -16.62
N PRO A 225 16.39 -22.38 -16.92
CA PRO A 225 15.59 -21.69 -15.91
C PRO A 225 14.52 -22.59 -15.28
N GLU A 226 14.18 -23.70 -15.93
CA GLU A 226 13.28 -24.72 -15.40
C GLU A 226 13.92 -25.58 -14.29
N VAL A 227 15.25 -25.70 -14.22
CA VAL A 227 15.95 -26.67 -13.35
C VAL A 227 16.68 -26.00 -12.20
N ASN A 228 16.41 -26.44 -10.96
CA ASN A 228 17.11 -25.96 -9.76
C ASN A 228 18.43 -26.70 -9.51
N LYS A 229 18.41 -28.04 -9.56
CA LYS A 229 19.56 -28.90 -9.33
C LYS A 229 19.53 -30.09 -10.28
N VAL A 230 20.69 -30.46 -10.81
CA VAL A 230 20.86 -31.68 -11.61
C VAL A 230 21.94 -32.59 -11.03
N GLU A 231 21.62 -33.87 -10.96
CA GLU A 231 22.54 -34.97 -10.66
C GLU A 231 22.50 -35.94 -11.85
N ILE A 232 23.66 -36.43 -12.27
CA ILE A 232 23.79 -37.35 -13.40
C ILE A 232 24.59 -38.54 -12.89
N ASP A 233 23.94 -39.70 -12.84
CA ASP A 233 24.56 -40.98 -12.55
C ASP A 233 24.72 -41.75 -13.88
N SER A 234 25.91 -42.26 -14.15
CA SER A 234 26.18 -43.07 -15.34
C SER A 234 26.36 -44.53 -14.97
N TRP A 235 25.82 -45.42 -15.81
CA TRP A 235 26.13 -46.85 -15.76
C TRP A 235 26.70 -47.30 -17.11
N PRO A 236 27.94 -47.82 -17.15
CA PRO A 236 28.86 -48.04 -16.03
C PRO A 236 29.39 -46.73 -15.41
N ALA A 237 29.67 -46.72 -14.11
CA ALA A 237 30.07 -45.52 -13.35
C ALA A 237 31.38 -44.83 -13.80
N TRP A 238 32.13 -45.46 -14.71
CA TRP A 238 33.35 -44.91 -15.31
C TRP A 238 33.13 -44.28 -16.68
N ALA A 239 31.92 -44.34 -17.25
CA ALA A 239 31.63 -43.77 -18.56
C ALA A 239 31.70 -42.23 -18.48
N PRO A 240 32.56 -41.56 -19.28
CA PRO A 240 32.75 -40.12 -19.20
C PRO A 240 31.67 -39.33 -19.96
N THR A 241 30.89 -40.01 -20.81
CA THR A 241 29.93 -39.42 -21.74
C THR A 241 28.53 -40.00 -21.56
N VAL A 242 27.53 -39.18 -21.88
CA VAL A 242 26.13 -39.59 -21.93
C VAL A 242 25.90 -40.49 -23.14
N PRO A 243 25.11 -41.58 -23.04
CA PRO A 243 24.79 -42.43 -24.17
C PRO A 243 24.26 -41.64 -25.38
N ASN A 244 24.70 -42.03 -26.59
CA ASN A 244 24.20 -41.46 -27.84
C ASN A 244 22.74 -41.85 -28.15
N ILE A 245 22.24 -42.93 -27.55
CA ILE A 245 20.88 -43.43 -27.77
C ILE A 245 19.96 -42.74 -26.74
N PRO A 246 19.02 -41.88 -27.16
CA PRO A 246 18.17 -41.12 -26.24
C PRO A 246 17.33 -41.99 -25.31
N ASP A 247 16.94 -43.19 -25.76
CA ASP A 247 16.16 -44.15 -24.98
C ASP A 247 16.93 -44.72 -23.78
N ASN A 248 18.26 -44.63 -23.79
CA ASN A 248 19.11 -45.03 -22.65
C ASN A 248 19.27 -43.89 -21.61
N ILE A 249 18.52 -42.80 -21.75
CA ILE A 249 18.55 -41.65 -20.85
C ILE A 249 17.23 -41.56 -20.08
N GLU A 250 17.30 -41.92 -18.81
CA GLU A 250 16.18 -41.86 -17.87
C GLU A 250 16.24 -40.56 -17.05
N PHE A 251 15.07 -39.97 -16.78
CA PHE A 251 14.95 -38.77 -15.93
C PHE A 251 14.14 -39.12 -14.70
N GLU A 252 14.73 -38.88 -13.53
CA GLU A 252 14.01 -38.89 -12.27
C GLU A 252 13.79 -37.43 -11.85
N ILE A 253 12.54 -37.02 -11.70
CA ILE A 253 12.18 -35.65 -11.31
C ILE A 253 11.80 -35.64 -9.84
N ARG A 254 12.47 -34.77 -9.08
CA ARG A 254 12.20 -34.57 -7.65
C ARG A 254 11.82 -33.12 -7.41
N ASP A 255 10.69 -32.91 -6.75
CA ASP A 255 10.23 -31.57 -6.38
C ASP A 255 11.18 -30.93 -5.36
N ALA A 256 11.53 -29.67 -5.58
CA ALA A 256 12.41 -28.92 -4.68
C ALA A 256 11.80 -28.65 -3.29
N VAL A 257 10.52 -28.95 -3.08
CA VAL A 257 9.76 -28.61 -1.86
C VAL A 257 9.84 -29.71 -0.78
N SER A 258 10.47 -30.86 -1.04
CA SER A 258 10.52 -31.99 -0.09
C SER A 258 11.79 -32.09 0.78
N VAL A 259 12.68 -31.09 0.77
CA VAL A 259 13.89 -31.11 1.62
C VAL A 259 13.79 -30.01 2.68
N GLY A 260 13.08 -30.34 3.76
CA GLY A 260 12.89 -29.49 4.92
C GLY A 260 12.13 -30.21 6.04
N GLU A 261 12.67 -31.34 6.51
CA GLU A 261 12.52 -31.79 7.90
C GLU A 261 13.84 -31.54 8.65
#